data_AF-A0A520C9R6-F1
#
_entry.id   AF-A0A520C9R6-F1
#
_cell.length_a   1.000
_cell.length_b   1.000
_cell.length_c   1.000
_cell.angle_alpha   90.00
_cell.angle_beta   90.00
_cell.angle_gamma   90.00
#
_symmetry.space_group_name_H-M   'P 1'
#
loop_
_entity.id
_entity.type
_entity.pdbx_description
1 polymer ?
#
loop_
_entity_poly.entity_id
_entity_poly.type
_entity_poly.pdbx_seq_one_letter_code
_entity_poly.pdbx_strand_id
1 'polypeptide(L)'
;SPIVFGLKNKNTSYSDSKGFYMIHPEDQENHLKTLENASRYQKEFHQVYRIIRPIDREIAWIEERGKGIYHKHSGIFEIRGIHWDITAQKEAEDIMRNAEEKYLTKLEQDVDLRTKELKDSKDELEAIYNNTLMSMSVLNPVRDKNNQITDFKIALTNKALEKETGRDDLIGKLYAEEFPGIKKTGLFDLMLRVMETSLPQTSEYFYPYEDFNKWYSCMFVKMGDNLLATNQDISERKIAEQLTTDNSAMIQGIANSAPDMLYAISLDTLQQFYSNNRIEQLVKKTHAEIKKMGRQFFEEFIHPDDKNQFYANLKEFKSGQQKKEIKELAYRLVDAKGKIHWIKTKSAVYIRDEEGFPTHIVG
;
A
#
# COMPACT_ATOMS: atom_id res chain seq x y z
N SER A 1 -42.16 51.53 30.89
CA SER A 1 -41.02 52.48 30.83
C SER A 1 -40.84 52.95 29.38
N PRO A 2 -40.64 54.25 29.10
CA PRO A 2 -40.63 54.82 27.73
C PRO A 2 -39.54 54.27 26.79
N ILE A 3 -38.47 53.71 27.38
CA ILE A 3 -37.31 53.16 26.66
C ILE A 3 -37.67 51.83 25.98
N VAL A 4 -38.46 50.98 26.64
CA VAL A 4 -38.88 49.65 26.14
C VAL A 4 -39.77 49.77 24.88
N PHE A 5 -40.51 50.88 24.76
CA PHE A 5 -41.42 51.13 23.62
C PHE A 5 -40.84 52.07 22.56
N GLY A 6 -39.55 52.44 22.65
CA GLY A 6 -38.89 53.28 21.65
C GLY A 6 -39.46 54.69 21.51
N LEU A 7 -39.89 55.33 22.62
CA LEU A 7 -40.56 56.63 22.56
C LEU A 7 -39.55 57.80 22.61
N LYS A 8 -39.72 58.78 21.69
CA LYS A 8 -38.83 59.96 21.56
C LYS A 8 -38.74 60.87 22.79
N ASN A 9 -39.67 60.79 23.75
CA ASN A 9 -39.69 61.66 24.93
C ASN A 9 -39.97 60.85 26.20
N LYS A 10 -39.16 61.02 27.25
CA LYS A 10 -39.26 60.25 28.51
C LYS A 10 -40.54 60.55 29.31
N ASN A 11 -41.27 61.60 28.96
CA ASN A 11 -42.53 62.00 29.60
C ASN A 11 -43.79 61.66 28.77
N THR A 12 -43.65 60.96 27.63
CA THR A 12 -44.82 60.56 26.84
C THR A 12 -45.44 59.29 27.44
N SER A 13 -46.50 59.46 28.22
CA SER A 13 -47.41 58.36 28.54
C SER A 13 -48.41 58.23 27.38
N TYR A 14 -48.41 57.09 26.70
CA TYR A 14 -49.48 56.79 25.75
C TYR A 14 -50.70 56.27 26.52
N SER A 15 -51.90 56.68 26.11
CA SER A 15 -53.14 56.05 26.56
C SER A 15 -53.18 54.60 26.07
N ASP A 16 -53.92 53.73 26.75
CA ASP A 16 -54.07 52.30 26.38
C ASP A 16 -54.38 52.09 24.90
N SER A 17 -55.17 53.01 24.31
CA SER A 17 -55.50 53.02 22.88
C SER A 17 -54.32 53.26 21.94
N LYS A 18 -53.33 54.06 22.32
CA LYS A 18 -52.15 54.34 21.48
C LYS A 18 -51.03 53.33 21.67
N GLY A 19 -50.96 52.71 22.86
CA GLY A 19 -50.09 51.54 23.10
C GLY A 19 -50.44 50.36 22.21
N PHE A 20 -51.75 50.13 22.03
CA PHE A 20 -52.29 49.07 21.19
C PHE A 20 -51.82 49.12 19.73
N TYR A 21 -51.76 50.31 19.12
CA TYR A 21 -51.33 50.47 17.73
C TYR A 21 -49.82 50.21 17.50
N MET A 22 -49.02 50.05 18.57
CA MET A 22 -47.62 49.64 18.46
C MET A 22 -47.46 48.12 18.38
N ILE A 23 -48.48 47.33 18.74
CA ILE A 23 -48.41 45.86 18.70
C ILE A 23 -48.45 45.39 17.25
N HIS A 24 -47.61 44.42 16.90
CA HIS A 24 -47.56 43.83 15.57
C HIS A 24 -48.96 43.30 15.18
N PRO A 25 -49.45 43.54 13.94
CA PRO A 25 -50.82 43.20 13.55
C PRO A 25 -51.25 41.75 13.85
N GLU A 26 -50.33 40.79 13.68
CA GLU A 26 -50.57 39.37 13.96
C GLU A 26 -50.73 39.06 15.46
N ASP A 27 -50.17 39.89 16.34
CA ASP A 27 -50.18 39.66 17.79
C ASP A 27 -51.29 40.45 18.50
N GLN A 28 -51.93 41.41 17.81
CA GLN A 28 -52.97 42.28 18.35
C GLN A 28 -54.18 41.53 18.88
N GLU A 29 -54.71 40.56 18.11
CA GLU A 29 -55.91 39.80 18.50
C GLU A 29 -55.65 38.95 19.75
N ASN A 30 -54.50 38.26 19.80
CA ASN A 30 -54.11 37.44 20.94
C ASN A 30 -53.80 38.28 22.18
N HIS A 31 -53.17 39.43 22.00
CA HIS A 31 -52.91 40.37 23.07
C HIS A 31 -54.22 40.89 23.70
N LEU A 32 -55.19 41.31 22.88
CA LEU A 32 -56.51 41.75 23.37
C LEU A 32 -57.22 40.66 24.16
N LYS A 33 -57.27 39.43 23.62
CA LYS A 33 -57.90 38.29 24.31
C LYS A 33 -57.24 38.01 25.65
N THR A 34 -55.91 38.12 25.72
CA THR A 34 -55.15 37.89 26.95
C THR A 34 -55.47 38.95 28.01
N LEU A 35 -55.46 40.24 27.63
CA LEU A 35 -55.81 41.34 28.54
C LEU A 35 -57.28 41.32 28.96
N GLU A 36 -58.21 40.99 28.05
CA GLU A 36 -59.63 40.87 28.37
C GLU A 36 -59.88 39.74 29.38
N ASN A 37 -59.27 38.58 29.15
CA ASN A 37 -59.35 37.45 30.08
C ASN A 37 -58.72 37.79 31.44
N ALA A 38 -57.53 38.40 31.46
CA ALA A 38 -56.87 38.82 32.69
C ALA A 38 -57.73 39.83 33.48
N SER A 39 -58.35 40.78 32.79
CA SER A 39 -59.23 41.79 33.38
C SER A 39 -60.50 41.17 33.93
N ARG A 40 -61.21 40.36 33.12
CA ARG A 40 -62.50 39.75 33.47
C ARG A 40 -62.39 38.76 34.62
N TYR A 41 -61.31 37.99 34.66
CA TYR A 41 -61.11 36.94 35.67
C TYR A 41 -60.12 37.31 36.78
N GLN A 42 -59.57 38.53 36.75
CA GLN A 42 -58.58 39.05 37.71
C GLN A 42 -57.38 38.10 37.88
N LYS A 43 -56.96 37.48 36.77
CA LYS A 43 -55.88 36.50 36.75
C LYS A 43 -54.55 37.15 36.39
N GLU A 44 -53.49 36.52 36.86
CA GLU A 44 -52.15 36.76 36.35
C GLU A 44 -52.06 36.25 34.92
N PHE A 45 -51.31 36.96 34.08
CA PHE A 45 -51.03 36.59 32.71
C PHE A 45 -49.55 36.80 32.42
N HIS A 46 -49.07 36.00 31.48
CA HIS A 46 -47.74 36.08 30.92
C HIS A 46 -47.88 35.93 29.42
N GLN A 47 -47.34 36.89 28.67
CA GLN A 47 -47.38 36.86 27.22
C GLN A 47 -46.11 37.45 26.63
N VAL A 48 -45.74 36.95 25.45
CA VAL A 48 -44.67 37.47 24.62
C VAL A 48 -45.27 37.89 23.30
N TYR A 49 -45.06 39.13 22.89
CA TYR A 49 -45.62 39.68 21.65
C TYR A 49 -44.64 40.66 21.01
N ARG A 50 -44.80 40.87 19.71
CA ARG A 50 -44.01 41.82 18.94
C ARG A 50 -44.64 43.20 18.98
N ILE A 51 -43.80 44.22 19.04
CA ILE A 51 -44.17 45.61 18.77
C ILE A 51 -43.38 46.14 17.58
N ILE A 52 -43.96 47.11 16.88
CA ILE A 52 -43.28 47.92 15.88
C ILE A 52 -42.94 49.25 16.55
N ARG A 53 -41.65 49.47 16.82
CA ARG A 53 -41.19 50.67 17.53
C ARG A 53 -41.42 51.93 16.66
N PRO A 54 -42.03 53.00 17.19
CA PRO A 54 -42.32 54.19 16.38
C PRO A 54 -41.08 54.98 15.91
N ILE A 55 -39.94 54.80 16.57
CA ILE A 55 -38.72 55.58 16.32
C ILE A 55 -37.93 55.09 15.09
N ASP A 56 -37.87 53.78 14.90
CA ASP A 56 -37.05 53.09 13.89
C ASP A 56 -37.88 52.14 13.00
N ARG A 57 -39.15 51.88 13.34
CA ARG A 57 -40.06 50.92 12.67
C ARG A 57 -39.60 49.47 12.79
N GLU A 58 -38.62 49.17 13.65
CA GLU A 58 -38.11 47.82 13.87
C GLU A 58 -39.04 47.01 14.76
N ILE A 59 -38.99 45.69 14.57
CA ILE A 59 -39.74 44.74 15.40
C ILE A 59 -38.96 44.50 16.69
N ALA A 60 -39.63 44.66 17.83
CA ALA A 60 -39.10 44.30 19.13
C ALA A 60 -39.99 43.28 19.84
N TRP A 61 -39.39 42.31 20.51
CA TRP A 61 -40.10 41.31 21.30
C TRP A 61 -40.25 41.80 22.73
N ILE A 62 -41.50 41.84 23.20
CA ILE A 62 -41.86 42.29 24.54
C ILE A 62 -42.42 41.12 25.32
N GLU A 63 -41.79 40.81 26.45
CA GLU A 63 -42.36 39.95 27.48
C GLU A 63 -43.13 40.80 28.48
N GLU A 64 -44.42 40.52 28.63
CA GLU A 64 -45.29 41.16 29.62
C GLU A 64 -45.77 40.14 30.64
N ARG A 65 -45.60 40.49 31.92
CA ARG A 65 -46.20 39.78 33.04
C ARG A 65 -47.02 40.75 33.86
N GLY A 66 -48.27 40.41 34.10
CA GLY A 66 -49.17 41.30 34.83
C GLY A 66 -50.38 40.59 35.41
N LYS A 67 -51.26 41.36 36.04
CA LYS A 67 -52.51 40.91 36.61
C LYS A 67 -53.61 41.94 36.34
N GLY A 68 -54.80 41.46 36.00
CA GLY A 68 -56.00 42.29 35.98
C GLY A 68 -56.52 42.55 37.39
N ILE A 69 -56.78 43.82 37.72
CA ILE A 69 -57.31 44.26 39.00
C ILE A 69 -58.65 44.97 38.73
N TYR A 70 -59.70 44.56 39.43
CA TYR A 70 -61.00 45.21 39.33
C TYR A 70 -61.27 46.04 40.58
N HIS A 71 -61.46 47.34 40.39
CA HIS A 71 -61.76 48.27 41.48
C HIS A 71 -63.28 48.39 41.66
N LYS A 72 -63.83 47.62 42.61
CA LYS A 72 -65.28 47.54 42.87
C LYS A 72 -65.98 48.88 43.10
N HIS A 73 -65.27 49.90 43.60
CA HIS A 73 -65.84 51.22 43.89
C HIS A 73 -65.87 52.16 42.67
N SER A 74 -64.97 52.00 41.70
CA SER A 74 -64.90 52.84 40.50
C SER A 74 -65.42 52.16 39.23
N GLY A 75 -65.61 50.82 39.27
CA GLY A 75 -65.99 50.04 38.09
C GLY A 75 -64.87 49.91 37.05
N ILE A 76 -63.65 50.33 37.39
CA ILE A 76 -62.50 50.35 36.47
C ILE A 76 -61.74 49.02 36.55
N PHE A 77 -61.41 48.48 35.37
CA PHE A 77 -60.42 47.41 35.21
C PHE A 77 -59.04 48.02 34.97
N GLU A 78 -58.07 47.68 35.79
CA GLU A 78 -56.68 48.11 35.69
C GLU A 78 -55.80 46.89 35.42
N ILE A 79 -54.97 46.94 34.37
CA ILE A 79 -53.90 45.97 34.17
C ILE A 79 -52.65 46.53 34.86
N ARG A 80 -52.11 45.78 35.83
CA ARG A 80 -50.78 46.05 36.38
C ARG A 80 -49.80 45.03 35.86
N GLY A 81 -48.81 45.48 35.10
CA GLY A 81 -47.79 44.61 34.55
C GLY A 81 -46.44 45.28 34.41
N ILE A 82 -45.44 44.44 34.16
CA ILE A 82 -44.09 44.81 33.81
C ILE A 82 -43.78 44.28 32.42
N HIS A 83 -43.04 45.09 31.66
CA HIS A 83 -42.66 44.77 30.29
C HIS A 83 -41.13 44.72 30.20
N TRP A 84 -40.60 43.64 29.65
CA TRP A 84 -39.19 43.49 29.32
C TRP A 84 -39.01 43.41 27.81
N ASP A 85 -37.98 44.09 27.32
CA ASP A 85 -37.52 43.92 25.95
C ASP A 85 -36.63 42.68 25.89
N ILE A 86 -37.08 41.65 25.19
CA ILE A 86 -36.39 40.37 25.02
C ILE A 86 -35.90 40.19 23.57
N THR A 87 -35.81 41.27 22.79
CA THR A 87 -35.43 41.22 21.37
C THR A 87 -34.04 40.59 21.18
N ALA A 88 -33.05 41.06 21.94
CA ALA A 88 -31.69 40.51 21.88
C ALA A 88 -31.63 39.02 22.24
N GLN A 89 -32.50 38.56 23.15
CA GLN A 89 -32.59 37.14 23.50
C GLN A 89 -33.19 36.34 22.34
N LYS A 90 -34.29 36.82 21.73
CA LYS A 90 -34.93 36.14 20.59
C LYS A 90 -34.02 36.06 19.37
N GLU A 91 -33.29 37.13 19.08
CA GLU A 91 -32.27 37.14 18.03
C GLU A 91 -31.15 36.13 18.31
N ALA A 92 -30.66 36.04 19.55
CA ALA A 92 -29.65 35.06 19.93
C ALA A 92 -30.16 33.61 19.82
N GLU A 93 -31.41 33.35 20.23
CA GLU A 93 -32.06 32.05 20.09
C GLU A 93 -32.18 31.65 18.61
N ASP A 94 -32.61 32.56 17.73
CA ASP A 94 -32.72 32.29 16.29
C ASP A 94 -31.35 32.09 15.63
N ILE A 95 -30.33 32.88 15.99
CA ILE A 95 -28.95 32.69 15.52
C ILE A 95 -28.44 31.30 15.94
N MET A 96 -28.66 30.91 17.19
CA MET A 96 -28.21 29.62 17.71
C MET A 96 -28.92 28.47 17.02
N ARG A 97 -30.25 28.53 16.85
CA ARG A 97 -31.02 27.52 16.12
C ARG A 97 -30.51 27.36 14.69
N ASN A 98 -30.32 28.47 13.97
CA ASN A 98 -29.83 28.44 12.59
C ASN A 98 -28.38 27.91 12.50
N ALA A 99 -27.54 28.18 13.50
CA ALA A 99 -26.18 27.63 13.56
C ALA A 99 -26.20 26.13 13.85
N GLU A 100 -27.09 25.68 14.74
CA GLU A 100 -27.29 24.26 15.07
C GLU A 100 -27.79 23.47 13.87
N GLU A 101 -28.81 23.95 13.16
CA GLU A 101 -29.32 23.30 11.94
C GLU A 101 -28.21 23.15 10.87
N LYS A 102 -27.40 24.21 10.67
CA LYS A 102 -26.25 24.17 9.76
C LYS A 102 -25.18 23.19 10.23
N TYR A 103 -24.92 23.13 11.52
CA TYR A 103 -23.94 22.22 12.10
C TYR A 103 -24.37 20.77 11.96
N LEU A 104 -25.65 20.45 12.24
CA LEU A 104 -26.22 19.12 12.09
C LEU A 104 -26.14 18.64 10.63
N THR A 105 -26.57 19.49 9.68
CA THR A 105 -26.48 19.16 8.24
C THR A 105 -25.05 18.87 7.81
N LYS A 106 -24.09 19.69 8.28
CA LYS A 106 -22.67 19.47 7.97
C LYS A 106 -22.15 18.18 8.59
N LEU A 107 -22.53 17.88 9.84
CA LEU A 107 -22.11 16.67 10.54
C LEU A 107 -22.63 15.41 9.83
N GLU A 108 -23.88 15.43 9.37
CA GLU A 108 -24.45 14.34 8.57
C GLU A 108 -23.66 14.13 7.27
N GLN A 109 -23.36 15.20 6.54
CA GLN A 109 -22.54 15.14 5.33
C GLN A 109 -21.12 14.60 5.60
N ASP A 110 -20.50 15.04 6.69
CA ASP A 110 -19.15 14.59 7.07
C ASP A 110 -19.17 13.10 7.46
N VAL A 111 -20.19 12.63 8.19
CA VAL A 111 -20.36 11.20 8.54
C VAL A 111 -20.58 10.35 7.30
N ASP A 112 -21.45 10.79 6.38
CA ASP A 112 -21.71 10.07 5.12
C ASP A 112 -20.44 9.99 4.25
N LEU A 113 -19.71 11.11 4.12
CA LEU A 113 -18.47 11.15 3.37
C LEU A 113 -17.42 10.22 4.00
N ARG A 114 -17.21 10.29 5.32
CA ARG A 114 -16.25 9.43 6.03
C ARG A 114 -16.62 7.95 5.97
N THR A 115 -17.90 7.63 6.06
CA THR A 115 -18.39 6.26 5.94
C THR A 115 -18.14 5.71 4.54
N LYS A 116 -18.34 6.55 3.51
CA LYS A 116 -18.01 6.21 2.13
C LYS A 116 -16.51 6.02 1.92
N GLU A 117 -15.68 6.98 2.35
CA GLU A 117 -14.21 6.88 2.26
C GLU A 117 -13.67 5.61 2.93
N LEU A 118 -14.20 5.28 4.12
CA LEU A 118 -13.79 4.08 4.85
C LEU A 118 -14.20 2.80 4.11
N LYS A 119 -15.39 2.78 3.50
CA LYS A 119 -15.86 1.65 2.70
C LYS A 119 -15.00 1.50 1.44
N ASP A 120 -14.77 2.58 0.70
CA ASP A 120 -13.97 2.56 -0.52
C ASP A 120 -12.54 2.08 -0.22
N SER A 121 -11.91 2.60 0.84
CA SER A 121 -10.58 2.15 1.28
C SER A 121 -10.55 0.67 1.70
N LYS A 122 -11.61 0.18 2.37
CA LYS A 122 -11.72 -1.23 2.74
C LYS A 122 -11.86 -2.13 1.51
N ASP A 123 -12.71 -1.76 0.57
CA ASP A 123 -12.96 -2.51 -0.66
C ASP A 123 -11.69 -2.58 -1.53
N GLU A 124 -10.91 -1.49 -1.60
CA GLU A 124 -9.59 -1.46 -2.26
C GLU A 124 -8.59 -2.43 -1.61
N LEU A 125 -8.49 -2.42 -0.27
CA LEU A 125 -7.58 -3.31 0.45
C LEU A 125 -7.99 -4.78 0.30
N GLU A 126 -9.28 -5.10 0.36
CA GLU A 126 -9.79 -6.44 0.13
C GLU A 126 -9.52 -6.91 -1.32
N ALA A 127 -9.63 -6.02 -2.30
CA ALA A 127 -9.30 -6.33 -3.69
C ALA A 127 -7.82 -6.64 -3.88
N ILE A 128 -6.91 -5.84 -3.30
CA ILE A 128 -5.47 -6.11 -3.34
C ILE A 128 -5.16 -7.44 -2.65
N TYR A 129 -5.70 -7.63 -1.44
CA TYR A 129 -5.51 -8.83 -0.64
C TYR A 129 -5.92 -10.11 -1.38
N ASN A 130 -7.09 -10.10 -2.05
CA ASN A 130 -7.64 -11.27 -2.73
C ASN A 130 -7.08 -11.52 -4.13
N ASN A 131 -6.64 -10.49 -4.85
CA ASN A 131 -6.11 -10.64 -6.22
C ASN A 131 -4.59 -10.84 -6.28
N THR A 132 -3.90 -10.74 -5.14
CA THR A 132 -2.46 -11.02 -5.07
C THR A 132 -2.21 -12.51 -5.28
N LEU A 133 -1.17 -12.86 -6.05
CA LEU A 133 -0.78 -14.26 -6.33
C LEU A 133 -0.14 -14.98 -5.14
N MET A 134 0.27 -14.24 -4.11
CA MET A 134 0.86 -14.77 -2.90
C MET A 134 -0.24 -15.24 -1.93
N SER A 135 -0.05 -16.42 -1.35
CA SER A 135 -0.89 -16.90 -0.25
C SER A 135 -0.63 -16.02 0.98
N MET A 136 -1.67 -15.37 1.50
CA MET A 136 -1.55 -14.47 2.64
C MET A 136 -2.49 -14.90 3.77
N SER A 137 -1.98 -14.85 5.00
CA SER A 137 -2.79 -15.04 6.20
C SER A 137 -2.43 -14.05 7.29
N VAL A 138 -3.45 -13.60 8.03
CA VAL A 138 -3.27 -12.86 9.28
C VAL A 138 -3.50 -13.81 10.44
N LEU A 139 -2.55 -13.84 11.37
CA LEU A 139 -2.43 -14.84 12.42
C LEU A 139 -2.40 -14.15 13.78
N ASN A 140 -3.34 -14.49 14.65
CA ASN A 140 -3.43 -13.96 16.01
C ASN A 140 -2.68 -14.87 16.97
N PRO A 141 -1.73 -14.38 17.77
CA PRO A 141 -0.98 -15.21 18.70
C PRO A 141 -1.91 -15.78 19.79
N VAL A 142 -1.82 -17.09 20.01
CA VAL A 142 -2.46 -17.78 21.14
C VAL A 142 -1.40 -17.95 22.22
N ARG A 143 -1.69 -17.47 23.42
CA ARG A 143 -0.73 -17.43 24.52
C ARG A 143 -1.15 -18.32 25.68
N ASP A 144 -0.17 -18.90 26.35
CA ASP A 144 -0.37 -19.60 27.61
C ASP A 144 -0.49 -18.64 28.80
N LYS A 145 -0.66 -19.21 30.00
CA LYS A 145 -0.71 -18.50 31.29
C LYS A 145 0.57 -17.72 31.63
N ASN A 146 1.69 -18.02 30.98
CA ASN A 146 2.97 -17.34 31.15
C ASN A 146 3.22 -16.29 30.05
N ASN A 147 2.19 -15.97 29.26
CA ASN A 147 2.24 -15.03 28.13
C ASN A 147 3.12 -15.48 26.96
N GLN A 148 3.50 -16.76 26.89
CA GLN A 148 4.27 -17.34 25.79
C GLN A 148 3.34 -17.78 24.67
N ILE A 149 3.74 -17.51 23.41
CA ILE A 149 2.94 -17.90 22.25
C ILE A 149 3.08 -19.42 22.04
N THR A 150 1.97 -20.14 22.12
CA THR A 150 1.91 -21.60 21.93
C THR A 150 1.46 -21.99 20.52
N ASP A 151 0.66 -21.14 19.89
CA ASP A 151 0.14 -21.31 18.54
C ASP A 151 -0.33 -19.97 17.97
N PHE A 152 -0.88 -19.97 16.75
CA PHE A 152 -1.55 -18.84 16.16
C PHE A 152 -2.93 -19.23 15.66
N LYS A 153 -3.94 -18.40 15.90
CA LYS A 153 -5.28 -18.55 15.33
C LYS A 153 -5.35 -17.83 13.99
N ILE A 154 -5.81 -18.51 12.95
CA ILE A 154 -5.98 -17.93 11.62
C ILE A 154 -7.14 -16.94 11.66
N ALA A 155 -6.90 -15.66 11.44
CA ALA A 155 -7.93 -14.64 11.44
C ALA A 155 -8.41 -14.26 10.04
N LEU A 156 -7.51 -14.23 9.07
CA LEU A 156 -7.83 -13.92 7.67
C LEU A 156 -6.99 -14.80 6.74
N THR A 157 -7.59 -15.16 5.60
CA THR A 157 -6.95 -15.86 4.47
C THR A 157 -7.39 -15.22 3.17
N ASN A 158 -6.51 -15.15 2.17
CA ASN A 158 -6.88 -14.66 0.84
C ASN A 158 -7.21 -15.80 -0.13
N LYS A 159 -7.76 -15.44 -1.30
CA LYS A 159 -8.10 -16.40 -2.37
C LYS A 159 -6.93 -17.21 -2.91
N ALA A 160 -5.71 -16.68 -2.87
CA ALA A 160 -4.52 -17.43 -3.25
C ALA A 160 -4.25 -18.60 -2.29
N LEU A 161 -4.34 -18.36 -0.97
CA LEU A 161 -4.18 -19.40 0.04
C LEU A 161 -5.30 -20.45 -0.02
N GLU A 162 -6.55 -20.03 -0.25
CA GLU A 162 -7.66 -20.97 -0.46
C GLU A 162 -7.41 -21.89 -1.66
N LYS A 163 -6.95 -21.33 -2.78
CA LYS A 163 -6.64 -22.08 -4.00
C LYS A 163 -5.45 -23.03 -3.80
N GLU A 164 -4.44 -22.60 -3.06
CA GLU A 164 -3.26 -23.40 -2.75
C GLU A 164 -3.60 -24.59 -1.85
N THR A 165 -4.34 -24.34 -0.76
CA THR A 165 -4.68 -25.35 0.24
C THR A 165 -5.90 -26.18 -0.14
N GLY A 166 -6.71 -25.72 -1.10
CA GLY A 166 -8.01 -26.30 -1.44
C GLY A 166 -9.06 -26.11 -0.35
N ARG A 167 -8.87 -25.16 0.57
CA ARG A 167 -9.68 -24.99 1.79
C ARG A 167 -10.07 -23.54 2.04
N ASP A 168 -11.32 -23.34 2.44
CA ASP A 168 -11.90 -22.05 2.84
C ASP A 168 -12.33 -22.02 4.32
N ASP A 169 -12.15 -23.14 5.03
CA ASP A 169 -12.58 -23.36 6.42
C ASP A 169 -11.49 -23.08 7.46
N LEU A 170 -10.38 -22.47 7.05
CA LEU A 170 -9.19 -22.25 7.88
C LEU A 170 -9.39 -21.15 8.93
N ILE A 171 -10.26 -20.17 8.65
CA ILE A 171 -10.49 -19.04 9.56
C ILE A 171 -11.02 -19.55 10.90
N GLY A 172 -10.35 -19.14 11.96
CA GLY A 172 -10.65 -19.50 13.34
C GLY A 172 -9.92 -20.73 13.86
N LYS A 173 -9.25 -21.51 13.01
CA LYS A 173 -8.48 -22.70 13.41
C LYS A 173 -7.06 -22.35 13.87
N LEU A 174 -6.40 -23.28 14.53
CA LEU A 174 -5.01 -23.13 15.00
C LEU A 174 -4.03 -23.51 13.89
N TYR A 175 -3.13 -22.59 13.57
CA TYR A 175 -2.25 -22.67 12.42
C TYR A 175 -1.30 -23.87 12.50
N ALA A 176 -0.69 -24.15 13.65
CA ALA A 176 0.21 -25.29 13.80
C ALA A 176 -0.52 -26.64 13.97
N GLU A 177 -1.83 -26.64 14.24
CA GLU A 177 -2.66 -27.85 14.19
C GLU A 177 -3.01 -28.22 12.76
N GLU A 178 -3.37 -27.22 11.94
CA GLU A 178 -3.71 -27.41 10.53
C GLU A 178 -2.47 -27.66 9.65
N PHE A 179 -1.33 -27.04 9.98
CA PHE A 179 -0.06 -27.16 9.26
C PHE A 179 1.08 -27.57 10.20
N PRO A 180 1.11 -28.81 10.71
CA PRO A 180 2.09 -29.23 11.72
C PRO A 180 3.53 -29.27 11.18
N GLY A 181 3.73 -29.38 9.87
CA GLY A 181 5.05 -29.33 9.23
C GLY A 181 5.83 -28.04 9.50
N ILE A 182 5.15 -26.91 9.79
CA ILE A 182 5.82 -25.61 10.05
C ILE A 182 6.76 -25.63 11.26
N LYS A 183 6.50 -26.51 12.24
CA LYS A 183 7.38 -26.69 13.40
C LYS A 183 8.62 -27.50 13.03
N LYS A 184 8.48 -28.48 12.13
CA LYS A 184 9.60 -29.31 11.66
C LYS A 184 10.54 -28.56 10.72
N THR A 185 10.04 -27.56 9.99
CA THR A 185 10.85 -26.70 9.12
C THR A 185 11.52 -25.53 9.85
N GLY A 186 11.19 -25.29 11.12
CA GLY A 186 11.69 -24.14 11.90
C GLY A 186 11.01 -22.80 11.56
N LEU A 187 9.95 -22.82 10.73
CA LEU A 187 9.17 -21.61 10.41
C LEU A 187 8.41 -21.09 11.62
N PHE A 188 7.92 -21.98 12.47
CA PHE A 188 7.26 -21.57 13.71
C PHE A 188 8.20 -20.73 14.59
N ASP A 189 9.46 -21.12 14.73
CA ASP A 189 10.46 -20.37 15.50
C ASP A 189 10.81 -19.02 14.84
N LEU A 190 10.77 -18.94 13.50
CA LEU A 190 10.87 -17.66 12.79
C LEU A 190 9.69 -16.74 13.12
N MET A 191 8.46 -17.26 13.12
CA MET A 191 7.26 -16.52 13.48
C MET A 191 7.34 -15.98 14.92
N LEU A 192 7.79 -16.81 15.87
CA LEU A 192 8.02 -16.39 17.26
C LEU A 192 9.04 -15.25 17.36
N ARG A 193 10.19 -15.38 16.67
CA ARG A 193 11.22 -14.32 16.63
C ARG A 193 10.70 -13.01 16.05
N VAL A 194 9.85 -13.04 15.02
CA VAL A 194 9.22 -11.83 14.47
C VAL A 194 8.31 -11.18 15.51
N MET A 195 7.52 -11.97 16.24
CA MET A 195 6.63 -11.45 17.28
C MET A 195 7.39 -10.80 18.45
N GLU A 196 8.58 -11.32 18.79
CA GLU A 196 9.46 -10.79 19.84
C GLU A 196 10.22 -9.55 19.38
N THR A 197 10.88 -9.62 18.22
CA THR A 197 11.82 -8.59 17.76
C THR A 197 11.16 -7.47 16.95
N SER A 198 9.96 -7.72 16.41
CA SER A 198 9.27 -6.85 15.45
C SER A 198 10.04 -6.59 14.15
N LEU A 199 11.11 -7.34 13.89
CA LEU A 199 11.87 -7.28 12.64
C LEU A 199 11.29 -8.28 11.64
N PRO A 200 11.00 -7.88 10.39
CA PRO A 200 10.56 -8.79 9.35
C PRO A 200 11.57 -9.90 9.09
N GLN A 201 11.09 -11.12 8.83
CA GLN A 201 11.92 -12.26 8.47
C GLN A 201 11.46 -12.85 7.14
N THR A 202 12.41 -13.23 6.29
CA THR A 202 12.17 -13.92 5.02
C THR A 202 12.98 -15.21 4.96
N SER A 203 12.45 -16.23 4.29
CA SER A 203 13.15 -17.50 4.08
C SER A 203 12.64 -18.22 2.85
N GLU A 204 13.53 -18.93 2.18
CA GLU A 204 13.18 -19.93 1.17
C GLU A 204 13.32 -21.33 1.79
N TYR A 205 12.32 -22.19 1.62
CA TYR A 205 12.30 -23.51 2.21
C TYR A 205 11.57 -24.52 1.33
N PHE A 206 11.94 -25.79 1.47
CA PHE A 206 11.19 -26.89 0.90
C PHE A 206 10.19 -27.43 1.93
N TYR A 207 8.94 -27.60 1.52
CA TYR A 207 7.86 -28.06 2.38
C TYR A 207 7.32 -29.41 1.90
N PRO A 208 7.81 -30.55 2.44
CA PRO A 208 7.41 -31.90 2.04
C PRO A 208 6.21 -32.46 2.82
N TYR A 209 5.43 -31.60 3.49
CA TYR A 209 4.34 -32.02 4.38
C TYR A 209 2.98 -31.66 3.78
N GLU A 210 1.90 -32.26 4.32
CA GLU A 210 0.49 -32.00 3.96
C GLU A 210 0.24 -31.98 2.44
N ASP A 211 0.89 -32.90 1.70
CA ASP A 211 0.77 -33.09 0.25
C ASP A 211 1.16 -31.88 -0.64
N PHE A 212 1.78 -30.84 -0.08
CA PHE A 212 2.27 -29.70 -0.87
C PHE A 212 3.49 -30.07 -1.71
N ASN A 213 4.54 -30.62 -1.07
CA ASN A 213 5.80 -31.05 -1.68
C ASN A 213 6.41 -30.00 -2.64
N LYS A 214 6.55 -28.77 -2.15
CA LYS A 214 6.90 -27.59 -2.96
C LYS A 214 7.98 -26.74 -2.31
N TRP A 215 8.64 -25.91 -3.12
CA TRP A 215 9.50 -24.84 -2.64
C TRP A 215 8.70 -23.57 -2.44
N TYR A 216 8.91 -22.94 -1.29
CA TYR A 216 8.25 -21.72 -0.89
C TYR A 216 9.24 -20.61 -0.55
N SER A 217 8.88 -19.38 -0.88
CA SER A 217 9.46 -18.16 -0.32
C SER A 217 8.42 -17.55 0.62
N CYS A 218 8.75 -17.40 1.91
CA CYS A 218 7.88 -16.77 2.88
C CYS A 218 8.40 -15.43 3.38
N MET A 219 7.47 -14.60 3.85
CA MET A 219 7.76 -13.43 4.67
C MET A 219 6.82 -13.38 5.87
N PHE A 220 7.38 -13.07 7.03
CA PHE A 220 6.64 -12.86 8.27
C PHE A 220 6.85 -11.43 8.75
N VAL A 221 5.75 -10.72 9.04
CA VAL A 221 5.77 -9.33 9.52
C VAL A 221 4.81 -9.17 10.69
N LYS A 222 5.25 -8.54 11.77
CA LYS A 222 4.38 -8.17 12.89
C LYS A 222 3.55 -6.94 12.52
N MET A 223 2.23 -7.03 12.72
CA MET A 223 1.27 -5.95 12.47
C MET A 223 0.40 -5.75 13.73
N GLY A 224 0.79 -4.79 14.58
CA GLY A 224 0.23 -4.66 15.93
C GLY A 224 0.54 -5.91 16.75
N ASP A 225 -0.51 -6.56 17.27
CA ASP A 225 -0.39 -7.83 17.99
C ASP A 225 -0.52 -9.07 17.09
N ASN A 226 -0.78 -8.89 15.79
CA ASN A 226 -0.95 -9.98 14.84
C ASN A 226 0.33 -10.20 14.03
N LEU A 227 0.39 -11.35 13.36
CA LEU A 227 1.43 -11.69 12.41
C LEU A 227 0.82 -11.82 11.01
N LEU A 228 1.40 -11.12 10.04
CA LEU A 228 1.13 -11.34 8.62
C LEU A 228 2.12 -12.38 8.11
N ALA A 229 1.61 -13.47 7.55
CA ALA A 229 2.40 -14.49 6.87
C ALA A 229 2.06 -14.47 5.38
N THR A 230 3.09 -14.37 4.53
CA THR A 230 2.95 -14.52 3.09
C THR A 230 3.78 -15.69 2.62
N ASN A 231 3.27 -16.45 1.65
CA ASN A 231 3.94 -17.58 1.01
C ASN A 231 3.78 -17.46 -0.51
N GLN A 232 4.86 -17.75 -1.24
CA GLN A 232 4.86 -17.82 -2.69
C GLN A 232 5.52 -19.13 -3.12
N ASP A 233 4.82 -19.90 -3.97
CA ASP A 233 5.40 -21.07 -4.64
C ASP A 233 6.51 -20.61 -5.60
N ILE A 234 7.73 -21.09 -5.36
CA ILE A 234 8.93 -20.80 -6.16
C ILE A 234 9.49 -22.09 -6.79
N SER A 235 8.69 -23.15 -6.86
CA SER A 235 9.12 -24.47 -7.35
C SER A 235 9.60 -24.42 -8.80
N GLU A 236 8.86 -23.75 -9.68
CA GLU A 236 9.27 -23.56 -11.09
C GLU A 236 10.61 -22.84 -11.20
N ARG A 237 10.81 -21.81 -10.37
CA ARG A 237 12.07 -21.06 -10.32
C ARG A 237 13.23 -21.97 -9.88
N LYS A 238 13.04 -22.75 -8.81
CA LYS A 238 14.06 -23.70 -8.32
C LYS A 238 14.37 -24.79 -9.34
N ILE A 239 13.38 -25.31 -10.05
CA ILE A 239 13.56 -26.29 -11.11
C ILE A 239 14.37 -25.69 -12.27
N ALA A 240 14.05 -24.46 -12.69
CA ALA A 240 14.79 -23.77 -13.75
C ALA A 240 16.25 -23.46 -13.34
N GLU A 241 16.48 -23.02 -12.09
CA GLU A 241 17.81 -22.81 -11.52
C GLU A 241 18.62 -24.12 -11.52
N GLN A 242 18.01 -25.23 -11.08
CA GLN A 242 18.65 -26.54 -11.05
C GLN A 242 18.94 -27.06 -12.46
N LEU A 243 17.99 -27.01 -13.39
CA LEU A 243 18.18 -27.39 -14.79
C LEU A 243 19.33 -26.61 -15.44
N THR A 244 19.43 -25.32 -15.17
CA THR A 244 20.53 -24.48 -15.68
C THR A 244 21.88 -24.94 -15.12
N THR A 245 21.90 -25.24 -13.82
CA THR A 245 23.10 -25.73 -13.13
C THR A 245 23.54 -27.10 -13.67
N ASP A 246 22.60 -28.04 -13.78
CA ASP A 246 22.83 -29.40 -14.28
C ASP A 246 23.27 -29.40 -15.75
N ASN A 247 22.61 -28.60 -16.60
CA ASN A 247 23.02 -28.43 -18.01
C ASN A 247 24.44 -27.86 -18.11
N SER A 248 24.78 -26.87 -17.28
CA SER A 248 26.13 -26.28 -17.26
C SER A 248 27.18 -27.31 -16.84
N ALA A 249 26.91 -28.06 -15.76
CA ALA A 249 27.79 -29.14 -15.29
C ALA A 249 27.94 -30.26 -16.34
N MET A 250 26.85 -30.64 -17.02
CA MET A 250 26.86 -31.65 -18.08
C MET A 250 27.69 -31.19 -19.29
N ILE A 251 27.48 -29.96 -19.78
CA ILE A 251 28.24 -29.40 -20.91
C ILE A 251 29.74 -29.35 -20.56
N GLN A 252 30.08 -28.89 -19.36
CA GLN A 252 31.48 -28.88 -18.89
C GLN A 252 32.05 -30.30 -18.80
N GLY A 253 31.29 -31.26 -18.29
CA GLY A 253 31.70 -32.67 -18.21
C GLY A 253 31.98 -33.29 -19.58
N ILE A 254 31.11 -33.06 -20.56
CA ILE A 254 31.29 -33.51 -21.96
C ILE A 254 32.55 -32.89 -22.55
N ALA A 255 32.68 -31.57 -22.46
CA ALA A 255 33.81 -30.87 -23.06
C ALA A 255 35.16 -31.20 -22.41
N ASN A 256 35.20 -31.42 -21.09
CA ASN A 256 36.41 -31.83 -20.36
C ASN A 256 36.78 -33.30 -20.58
N SER A 257 35.83 -34.12 -21.04
CA SER A 257 36.09 -35.51 -21.42
C SER A 257 36.54 -35.64 -22.88
N ALA A 258 36.38 -34.58 -23.68
CA ALA A 258 36.83 -34.57 -25.07
C ALA A 258 38.36 -34.81 -25.14
N PRO A 259 38.83 -35.61 -26.12
CA PRO A 259 40.26 -35.80 -26.33
C PRO A 259 40.91 -34.52 -26.90
N ASP A 260 40.14 -33.73 -27.65
CA ASP A 260 40.60 -32.51 -28.30
C ASP A 260 40.52 -31.28 -27.38
N MET A 261 41.34 -30.27 -27.69
CA MET A 261 41.25 -28.95 -27.08
C MET A 261 40.04 -28.22 -27.66
N LEU A 262 39.17 -27.75 -26.78
CA LEU A 262 38.01 -26.94 -27.15
C LEU A 262 38.21 -25.53 -26.63
N TYR A 263 37.95 -24.54 -27.47
CA TYR A 263 38.00 -23.13 -27.07
C TYR A 263 36.92 -22.29 -27.73
N ALA A 264 36.56 -21.20 -27.07
CA ALA A 264 35.82 -20.11 -27.69
C ALA A 264 36.49 -18.78 -27.38
N ILE A 265 36.67 -17.95 -28.41
CA ILE A 265 37.37 -16.67 -28.33
C ILE A 265 36.52 -15.54 -28.90
N SER A 266 36.62 -14.36 -28.30
CA SER A 266 36.11 -13.10 -28.86
C SER A 266 37.10 -12.57 -29.90
N LEU A 267 36.64 -12.25 -31.10
CA LEU A 267 37.48 -11.70 -32.18
C LEU A 267 37.88 -10.24 -31.95
N ASP A 268 37.13 -9.50 -31.11
CA ASP A 268 37.43 -8.10 -30.80
C ASP A 268 38.51 -7.95 -29.74
N THR A 269 38.36 -8.71 -28.65
CA THR A 269 39.26 -8.62 -27.49
C THR A 269 40.37 -9.67 -27.53
N LEU A 270 40.23 -10.69 -28.38
CA LEU A 270 41.05 -11.90 -28.38
C LEU A 270 41.08 -12.58 -27.00
N GLN A 271 40.01 -12.42 -26.22
CA GLN A 271 39.85 -13.14 -24.98
C GLN A 271 39.25 -14.51 -25.22
N GLN A 272 39.92 -15.52 -24.66
CA GLN A 272 39.37 -16.86 -24.57
C GLN A 272 38.39 -16.90 -23.38
N PHE A 273 37.09 -16.83 -23.69
CA PHE A 273 36.03 -16.82 -22.68
C PHE A 273 35.55 -18.24 -22.32
N TYR A 274 35.98 -19.24 -23.10
CA TYR A 274 35.80 -20.65 -22.79
C TYR A 274 37.02 -21.47 -23.25
N SER A 275 37.45 -22.41 -22.42
CA SER A 275 38.40 -23.47 -22.78
C SER A 275 38.18 -24.70 -21.91
N ASN A 276 38.33 -25.89 -22.49
CA ASN A 276 38.27 -27.13 -21.71
C ASN A 276 39.61 -27.42 -20.99
N ASN A 277 39.59 -28.39 -20.08
CA ASN A 277 40.74 -28.79 -19.26
C ASN A 277 41.99 -29.22 -20.05
N ARG A 278 41.87 -29.57 -21.35
CA ARG A 278 43.00 -29.98 -22.19
C ARG A 278 43.98 -28.84 -22.43
N ILE A 279 43.46 -27.65 -22.69
CA ILE A 279 44.29 -26.44 -22.85
C ILE A 279 44.99 -26.12 -21.53
N GLU A 280 44.26 -26.15 -20.41
CA GLU A 280 44.83 -25.91 -19.08
C GLU A 280 45.98 -26.87 -18.74
N GLN A 281 45.85 -28.15 -19.10
CA GLN A 281 46.89 -29.14 -18.86
C GLN A 281 48.16 -28.88 -19.67
N LEU A 282 48.02 -28.37 -20.90
CA LEU A 282 49.11 -28.07 -21.81
C LEU A 282 49.87 -26.80 -21.39
N VAL A 283 49.14 -25.73 -21.10
CA VAL A 283 49.75 -24.43 -20.73
C VAL A 283 49.94 -24.22 -19.22
N LYS A 284 49.51 -25.18 -18.39
CA LYS A 284 49.61 -25.15 -16.91
C LYS A 284 49.08 -23.86 -16.28
N LYS A 285 47.99 -23.34 -16.85
CA LYS A 285 47.25 -22.17 -16.37
C LYS A 285 45.78 -22.51 -16.26
N THR A 286 45.10 -21.99 -15.26
CA THR A 286 43.65 -22.15 -15.06
C THR A 286 42.88 -21.35 -16.10
N HIS A 287 41.62 -21.75 -16.39
CA HIS A 287 40.74 -21.00 -17.27
C HIS A 287 40.64 -19.51 -16.92
N ALA A 288 40.58 -19.19 -15.61
CA ALA A 288 40.54 -17.81 -15.14
C ALA A 288 41.81 -17.01 -15.45
N GLU A 289 42.98 -17.63 -15.37
CA GLU A 289 44.25 -17.00 -15.76
C GLU A 289 44.33 -16.82 -17.27
N ILE A 290 43.98 -17.85 -18.05
CA ILE A 290 43.98 -17.78 -19.52
C ILE A 290 43.03 -16.69 -20.01
N LYS A 291 41.82 -16.60 -19.45
CA LYS A 291 40.84 -15.55 -19.79
C LYS A 291 41.39 -14.14 -19.52
N LYS A 292 42.13 -13.96 -18.42
CA LYS A 292 42.76 -12.67 -18.08
C LYS A 292 43.90 -12.29 -19.02
N MET A 293 44.63 -13.26 -19.58
CA MET A 293 45.72 -13.00 -20.53
C MET A 293 45.22 -12.36 -21.82
N GLY A 294 44.02 -12.73 -22.28
CA GLY A 294 43.47 -12.25 -23.55
C GLY A 294 44.45 -12.47 -24.71
N ARG A 295 44.75 -11.41 -25.46
CA ARG A 295 45.72 -11.45 -26.56
C ARG A 295 47.10 -11.98 -26.15
N GLN A 296 47.54 -11.73 -24.91
CA GLN A 296 48.85 -12.17 -24.43
C GLN A 296 48.99 -13.69 -24.46
N PHE A 297 47.88 -14.44 -24.32
CA PHE A 297 47.90 -15.90 -24.43
C PHE A 297 48.48 -16.35 -25.78
N PHE A 298 47.99 -15.76 -26.87
CA PHE A 298 48.48 -16.09 -28.21
C PHE A 298 49.91 -15.59 -28.46
N GLU A 299 50.30 -14.47 -27.84
CA GLU A 299 51.67 -13.98 -27.92
C GLU A 299 52.68 -14.87 -27.18
N GLU A 300 52.26 -15.50 -26.08
CA GLU A 300 53.12 -16.35 -25.25
C GLU A 300 53.21 -17.78 -25.78
N PHE A 301 52.08 -18.35 -26.22
CA PHE A 301 51.99 -19.78 -26.53
C PHE A 301 51.98 -20.12 -28.03
N ILE A 302 51.78 -19.17 -28.95
CA ILE A 302 51.96 -19.45 -30.40
C ILE A 302 53.41 -19.20 -30.79
N HIS A 303 54.01 -20.13 -31.54
CA HIS A 303 55.37 -20.00 -32.03
C HIS A 303 55.55 -18.70 -32.85
N PRO A 304 56.63 -17.92 -32.65
CA PRO A 304 56.82 -16.60 -33.27
C PRO A 304 56.57 -16.55 -34.78
N ASP A 305 57.11 -17.52 -35.54
CA ASP A 305 56.95 -17.58 -37.00
C ASP A 305 55.49 -17.73 -37.46
N ASP A 306 54.65 -18.38 -36.65
CA ASP A 306 53.29 -18.75 -37.04
C ASP A 306 52.26 -17.67 -36.64
N LYS A 307 52.67 -16.66 -35.83
CA LYS A 307 51.79 -15.58 -35.35
C LYS A 307 51.16 -14.77 -36.48
N ASN A 308 51.95 -14.44 -37.51
CA ASN A 308 51.45 -13.64 -38.64
C ASN A 308 50.32 -14.38 -39.38
N GLN A 309 50.49 -15.68 -39.61
CA GLN A 309 49.49 -16.53 -40.24
C GLN A 309 48.25 -16.68 -39.35
N PHE A 310 48.44 -16.88 -38.05
CA PHE A 310 47.36 -16.98 -37.07
C PHE A 310 46.48 -15.72 -37.04
N TYR A 311 47.08 -14.54 -36.93
CA TYR A 311 46.34 -13.28 -36.94
C TYR A 311 45.69 -12.95 -38.28
N ALA A 312 46.30 -13.33 -39.40
CA ALA A 312 45.67 -13.22 -40.72
C ALA A 312 44.39 -14.06 -40.78
N ASN A 313 44.44 -15.31 -40.32
CA ASN A 313 43.26 -16.18 -40.24
C ASN A 313 42.14 -15.60 -39.37
N LEU A 314 42.45 -15.01 -38.21
CA LEU A 314 41.46 -14.34 -37.36
C LEU A 314 40.83 -13.11 -38.03
N LYS A 315 41.62 -12.31 -38.76
CA LYS A 315 41.11 -11.16 -39.53
C LYS A 315 40.15 -11.60 -40.62
N GLU A 316 40.45 -12.70 -41.31
CA GLU A 316 39.56 -13.24 -42.33
C GLU A 316 38.22 -13.69 -41.76
N PHE A 317 38.19 -14.27 -40.55
CA PHE A 317 36.93 -14.56 -39.85
C PHE A 317 36.11 -13.30 -39.63
N LYS A 318 36.74 -12.19 -39.23
CA LYS A 318 36.05 -10.91 -38.99
C LYS A 318 35.50 -10.28 -40.27
N SER A 319 36.14 -10.48 -41.42
CA SER A 319 35.68 -9.96 -42.72
C SER A 319 34.64 -10.84 -43.42
N GLY A 320 34.36 -12.04 -42.91
CA GLY A 320 33.49 -13.03 -43.57
C GLY A 320 31.99 -12.84 -43.31
N GLN A 321 31.22 -12.51 -44.35
CA GLN A 321 29.75 -12.41 -44.27
C GLN A 321 29.02 -13.74 -44.49
N GLN A 322 29.71 -14.81 -44.90
CA GLN A 322 29.07 -16.10 -45.18
C GLN A 322 28.76 -16.89 -43.90
N LYS A 323 27.59 -17.56 -43.88
CA LYS A 323 26.93 -18.05 -42.66
C LYS A 323 27.60 -19.26 -41.98
N LYS A 324 28.42 -20.06 -42.68
CA LYS A 324 29.11 -21.25 -42.14
C LYS A 324 30.40 -21.59 -42.90
N GLU A 325 31.50 -20.94 -42.59
CA GLU A 325 32.84 -21.44 -42.96
C GLU A 325 33.49 -22.07 -41.73
N ILE A 326 33.72 -23.38 -41.78
CA ILE A 326 34.69 -24.03 -40.88
C ILE A 326 36.05 -23.80 -41.52
N LYS A 327 36.96 -23.12 -40.83
CA LYS A 327 38.34 -22.95 -41.31
C LYS A 327 39.28 -23.84 -40.52
N GLU A 328 40.23 -24.43 -41.23
CA GLU A 328 41.28 -25.23 -40.63
C GLU A 328 42.59 -24.44 -40.65
N LEU A 329 43.32 -24.44 -39.53
CA LEU A 329 44.65 -23.85 -39.44
C LEU A 329 45.56 -24.81 -38.70
N ALA A 330 46.76 -25.05 -39.25
CA ALA A 330 47.81 -25.80 -38.57
C ALA A 330 48.92 -24.83 -38.17
N TYR A 331 49.30 -24.84 -36.90
CA TYR A 331 50.35 -23.99 -36.35
C TYR A 331 51.02 -24.65 -35.15
N ARG A 332 52.18 -24.13 -34.76
CA ARG A 332 52.94 -24.61 -33.62
C ARG A 332 52.52 -23.89 -32.35
N LEU A 333 52.13 -24.66 -31.34
CA LEU A 333 51.86 -24.20 -29.99
C LEU A 333 52.99 -24.64 -29.05
N VAL A 334 53.53 -23.69 -28.28
CA VAL A 334 54.57 -23.90 -27.28
C VAL A 334 53.88 -24.16 -25.94
N ASP A 335 54.21 -25.25 -25.26
CA ASP A 335 53.65 -25.55 -23.95
C ASP A 335 54.36 -24.80 -22.80
N ALA A 336 53.87 -24.94 -21.57
CA ALA A 336 54.44 -24.29 -20.38
C ALA A 336 55.90 -24.66 -20.10
N LYS A 337 56.41 -25.74 -20.70
CA LYS A 337 57.80 -26.21 -20.55
C LYS A 337 58.67 -25.80 -21.75
N GLY A 338 58.12 -25.04 -22.71
CA GLY A 338 58.82 -24.61 -23.92
C GLY A 338 58.87 -25.67 -25.02
N LYS A 339 58.16 -26.81 -24.89
CA LYS A 339 58.12 -27.83 -25.94
C LYS A 339 57.12 -27.43 -27.03
N ILE A 340 57.51 -27.64 -28.28
CA ILE A 340 56.70 -27.32 -29.47
C ILE A 340 55.78 -28.49 -29.81
N HIS A 341 54.51 -28.18 -30.05
CA HIS A 341 53.46 -29.10 -30.49
C HIS A 341 52.81 -28.60 -31.78
N TRP A 342 52.68 -29.45 -32.79
CA TRP A 342 51.89 -29.14 -33.99
C TRP A 342 50.41 -29.34 -33.69
N ILE A 343 49.64 -28.24 -33.73
CA ILE A 343 48.20 -28.25 -33.46
C ILE A 343 47.47 -27.90 -34.75
N LYS A 344 46.42 -28.66 -35.05
CA LYS A 344 45.47 -28.36 -36.10
C LYS A 344 44.14 -27.95 -35.46
N THR A 345 43.72 -26.70 -35.66
CA THR A 345 42.44 -26.19 -35.18
C THR A 345 41.41 -26.20 -36.29
N LYS A 346 40.16 -26.53 -35.95
CA LYS A 346 39.01 -26.36 -36.84
C LYS A 346 38.03 -25.38 -36.19
N SER A 347 37.98 -24.16 -36.69
CA SER A 347 37.22 -23.08 -36.06
C SER A 347 36.01 -22.70 -36.90
N ALA A 348 34.91 -22.37 -36.24
CA ALA A 348 33.68 -21.87 -36.86
C ALA A 348 33.18 -20.62 -36.13
N VAL A 349 32.46 -19.75 -36.87
CA VAL A 349 31.78 -18.59 -36.29
C VAL A 349 30.67 -19.06 -35.35
N TYR A 350 30.70 -18.58 -34.10
CA TYR A 350 29.74 -18.91 -33.05
C TYR A 350 28.69 -17.82 -32.85
N ILE A 351 29.11 -16.56 -32.71
CA ILE A 351 28.22 -15.41 -32.50
C ILE A 351 28.54 -14.33 -33.53
N ARG A 352 27.50 -13.63 -33.98
CA ARG A 352 27.55 -12.43 -34.82
C ARG A 352 26.90 -11.25 -34.10
N ASP A 353 27.31 -10.04 -34.44
CA ASP A 353 26.61 -8.83 -34.00
C ASP A 353 25.32 -8.58 -34.80
N GLU A 354 24.61 -7.49 -34.46
CA GLU A 354 23.35 -7.08 -35.10
C GLU A 354 23.52 -6.73 -36.59
N GLU A 355 24.72 -6.31 -37.01
CA GLU A 355 25.08 -6.01 -38.40
C GLU A 355 25.49 -7.27 -39.19
N GLY A 356 25.59 -8.42 -38.51
CA GLY A 356 25.89 -9.73 -39.10
C GLY A 356 27.39 -10.07 -39.16
N PHE A 357 28.26 -9.24 -38.59
CA PHE A 357 29.70 -9.51 -38.53
C PHE A 357 30.05 -10.52 -37.44
N PRO A 358 31.00 -11.45 -37.68
CA PRO A 358 31.46 -12.39 -36.67
C PRO A 358 32.13 -11.70 -35.48
N THR A 359 31.66 -12.00 -34.26
CA THR A 359 32.24 -11.49 -33.01
C THR A 359 32.92 -12.58 -32.19
N HIS A 360 32.48 -13.83 -32.32
CA HIS A 360 33.05 -14.96 -31.58
C HIS A 360 33.24 -16.18 -32.47
N ILE A 361 34.31 -16.92 -32.23
CA ILE A 361 34.56 -18.22 -32.87
C ILE A 361 34.72 -19.31 -31.80
N VAL A 362 34.38 -20.54 -32.18
CA VAL A 362 34.59 -21.77 -31.40
C VAL A 362 35.43 -22.74 -32.25
N GLY A 363 36.29 -23.53 -31.63
CA GLY A 363 37.08 -24.54 -32.35
C GLY A 363 37.96 -25.41 -31.48
#